data_AF-A0A6A6VQ88-F1
#
_entry.id   AF-A0A6A6VQ88-F1
#
_cell.length_a   1.000
_cell.length_b   1.000
_cell.length_c   1.000
_cell.angle_alpha   90.00
_cell.angle_beta   90.00
_cell.angle_gamma   90.00
#
_symmetry.space_group_name_H-M   'P 1'
#
loop_
_entity.id
_entity.type
_entity.pdbx_description
1 polymer ?
#
loop_
_entity_poly.entity_id
_entity_poly.type
_entity_poly.pdbx_seq_one_letter_code
_entity_poly.pdbx_strand_id
1 'polypeptide(L)'
;MDSVHTRSTAYEKLSNLYVLCNKLVDGVSEKMVLDTIVAIAKTKIDGSSSLILPTCYSIRIILDETTESDQARKALVDLYAEYGEKELEGKTTEEFSADFFVALSSRLMATRVRQNDKEEGAIKEVSTNSWW
;
A
#
# COMPACT_ATOMS: atom_id res chain seq x y z
N MET A 1 6.14 -22.28 -8.30
CA MET A 1 6.99 -21.68 -7.25
C MET A 1 7.86 -20.56 -7.80
N ASP A 2 8.37 -20.67 -9.02
CA ASP A 2 9.29 -19.69 -9.63
C ASP A 2 8.70 -18.27 -9.82
N SER A 3 7.39 -18.15 -10.06
CA SER A 3 6.72 -16.86 -10.26
C SER A 3 6.71 -15.96 -9.01
N VAL A 4 6.61 -16.54 -7.81
CA VAL A 4 6.58 -15.81 -6.54
C VAL A 4 7.96 -15.20 -6.27
N HIS A 5 9.01 -16.03 -6.35
CA HIS A 5 10.39 -15.60 -6.15
C HIS A 5 10.82 -14.52 -7.17
N THR A 6 10.36 -14.66 -8.41
CA THR A 6 10.61 -13.67 -9.46
C THR A 6 9.97 -12.31 -9.14
N ARG A 7 8.75 -12.28 -8.58
CA ARG A 7 8.10 -11.03 -8.18
C ARG A 7 8.72 -10.41 -6.92
N SER A 8 9.10 -11.21 -5.93
CA SER A 8 9.82 -10.71 -4.74
C SER A 8 11.11 -9.97 -5.14
N THR A 9 11.93 -10.60 -5.98
CA THR A 9 13.18 -9.97 -6.45
C THR A 9 12.92 -8.75 -7.35
N ALA A 10 11.82 -8.73 -8.09
CA ALA A 10 11.41 -7.55 -8.86
C ALA A 10 11.07 -6.36 -7.95
N TYR A 11 10.36 -6.58 -6.84
CA TYR A 11 10.03 -5.50 -5.89
C TYR A 11 11.29 -4.90 -5.26
N GLU A 12 12.27 -5.71 -4.91
CA GLU A 12 13.53 -5.22 -4.36
C GLU A 12 14.29 -4.35 -5.38
N LYS A 13 14.37 -4.79 -6.64
CA LYS A 13 15.01 -4.03 -7.72
C LYS A 13 14.28 -2.72 -7.99
N LEU A 14 12.95 -2.75 -8.05
CA LEU A 14 12.13 -1.56 -8.27
C LEU A 14 12.21 -0.59 -7.09
N SER A 15 12.27 -1.08 -5.86
CA SER A 15 12.40 -0.23 -4.67
C SER A 15 13.76 0.48 -4.64
N ASN A 16 14.84 -0.23 -4.96
CA ASN A 16 16.16 0.38 -5.10
C ASN A 16 16.19 1.41 -6.25
N LEU A 17 15.56 1.10 -7.38
CA LEU A 17 15.48 2.02 -8.51
C LEU A 17 14.68 3.27 -8.16
N TYR A 18 13.58 3.14 -7.42
CA TYR A 18 12.80 4.27 -6.93
C TYR A 18 13.66 5.21 -6.08
N VAL A 19 14.37 4.65 -5.08
CA VAL A 19 15.29 5.41 -4.22
C VAL A 19 16.38 6.10 -5.04
N LEU A 20 16.93 5.42 -6.04
CA LEU A 20 17.91 6.02 -6.94
C LEU A 20 17.33 7.20 -7.73
N CYS A 21 16.13 7.05 -8.31
CA CYS A 21 15.44 8.13 -9.03
C CYS A 21 15.15 9.33 -8.10
N ASN A 22 14.70 9.07 -6.87
CA ASN A 22 14.46 10.11 -5.86
C ASN A 22 15.76 10.87 -5.53
N LYS A 23 16.88 10.16 -5.32
CA LYS A 23 18.20 10.77 -5.08
C LYS A 23 18.75 11.56 -6.27
N LEU A 24 18.42 11.13 -7.49
CA LEU A 24 18.77 11.84 -8.73
C LEU A 24 17.80 12.98 -9.06
N VAL A 25 16.74 13.17 -8.28
CA VAL A 25 15.67 14.14 -8.51
C VAL A 25 14.98 13.92 -9.87
N ASP A 26 14.93 12.66 -10.33
CA ASP A 26 14.24 12.26 -11.56
C ASP A 26 12.79 11.85 -11.24
N GLY A 27 11.94 12.87 -11.08
CA GLY A 27 10.53 12.67 -10.71
C GLY A 27 9.70 11.92 -11.76
N VAL A 28 10.13 11.89 -13.03
CA VAL A 28 9.41 11.15 -14.09
C VAL A 28 9.63 9.66 -13.92
N SER A 29 10.88 9.24 -13.79
CA SER A 29 11.23 7.83 -13.58
C SER A 29 10.76 7.35 -12.20
N GLU A 30 10.89 8.19 -11.17
CA GLU A 30 10.38 7.90 -9.82
C GLU A 30 8.90 7.52 -9.85
N LYS A 31 8.06 8.36 -10.48
CA LYS A 31 6.64 8.08 -10.64
C LYS A 31 6.39 6.81 -11.45
N MET A 32 7.11 6.62 -12.57
CA MET A 32 6.95 5.44 -13.42
C MET A 32 7.27 4.14 -12.67
N VAL A 33 8.31 4.15 -11.85
CA VAL A 33 8.69 3.00 -11.01
C VAL A 33 7.63 2.71 -9.96
N LEU A 34 7.11 3.75 -9.29
CA LEU A 34 6.05 3.57 -8.30
C LEU A 34 4.76 3.02 -8.93
N ASP A 35 4.33 3.58 -10.05
CA ASP A 35 3.18 3.10 -10.81
C ASP A 35 3.37 1.62 -11.22
N THR A 36 4.60 1.24 -11.58
CA THR A 36 4.96 -0.15 -11.92
C THR A 36 4.86 -1.07 -10.70
N ILE A 37 5.36 -0.66 -9.52
CA ILE A 37 5.23 -1.43 -8.27
C ILE A 37 3.77 -1.69 -7.96
N VAL A 38 2.92 -0.66 -8.01
CA VAL A 38 1.49 -0.76 -7.73
C VAL A 38 0.80 -1.66 -8.76
N ALA A 39 1.15 -1.55 -10.04
CA ALA A 39 0.59 -2.38 -11.10
C ALA A 39 0.92 -3.87 -10.90
N ILE A 40 2.17 -4.20 -10.55
CA ILE A 40 2.57 -5.59 -10.26
C ILE A 40 1.79 -6.13 -9.07
N ALA A 41 1.62 -5.33 -8.02
CA ALA A 41 0.90 -5.73 -6.82
C ALA A 41 -0.58 -6.00 -7.05
N LYS A 42 -1.22 -5.27 -7.96
CA LYS A 42 -2.61 -5.46 -8.35
C LYS A 42 -2.82 -6.57 -9.39
N THR A 43 -1.74 -7.08 -9.97
CA THR A 43 -1.81 -8.13 -11.00
C THR A 43 -1.90 -9.50 -10.35
N LYS A 44 -3.01 -10.22 -10.55
CA LYS A 44 -3.16 -11.62 -10.12
C LYS A 44 -2.15 -12.51 -10.85
N ILE A 45 -1.71 -13.60 -10.21
CA ILE A 45 -0.99 -14.65 -10.93
C ILE A 45 -2.03 -15.58 -11.54
N ASP A 46 -1.82 -16.01 -12.79
CA ASP A 46 -2.65 -16.99 -13.48
C ASP A 46 -3.06 -18.14 -12.55
N GLY A 47 -4.37 -18.24 -12.31
CA GLY A 47 -4.98 -19.31 -11.50
C GLY A 47 -4.94 -19.12 -9.98
N SER A 48 -4.25 -18.10 -9.45
CA SER A 48 -4.27 -17.78 -8.01
C SER A 48 -5.13 -16.57 -7.72
N SER A 49 -5.99 -16.69 -6.70
CA SER A 49 -6.75 -15.55 -6.16
C SER A 49 -5.88 -14.63 -5.30
N SER A 50 -4.64 -15.02 -4.99
CA SER A 50 -3.74 -14.25 -4.15
C SER A 50 -2.94 -13.24 -4.96
N LEU A 51 -2.98 -11.99 -4.51
CA LEU A 51 -2.05 -10.95 -4.92
C LEU A 51 -0.68 -11.24 -4.29
N ILE A 52 0.39 -10.74 -4.91
CA ILE A 52 1.72 -10.72 -4.31
C ILE A 52 2.05 -9.28 -3.98
N LEU A 53 2.10 -8.97 -2.69
CA LEU A 53 2.49 -7.65 -2.22
C LEU A 53 4.02 -7.50 -2.16
N PRO A 54 4.54 -6.26 -2.16
CA PRO A 54 5.94 -5.98 -1.89
C PRO A 54 6.42 -6.69 -0.62
N THR A 55 7.61 -7.26 -0.61
CA THR A 55 8.16 -7.91 0.59
C THR A 55 8.49 -6.89 1.67
N CYS A 56 8.58 -7.35 2.93
CA CYS A 56 9.02 -6.52 4.04
C CYS A 56 10.37 -5.82 3.78
N TYR A 57 11.29 -6.51 3.12
CA TYR A 57 12.59 -5.95 2.74
C TYR A 57 12.44 -4.81 1.70
N SER A 58 11.62 -4.99 0.66
CA SER A 58 11.36 -3.92 -0.31
C SER A 58 10.65 -2.70 0.30
N ILE A 59 9.74 -2.94 1.24
CA ILE A 59 9.07 -1.87 2.01
C ILE A 59 10.10 -1.11 2.83
N ARG A 60 10.98 -1.83 3.53
CA ARG A 60 12.05 -1.23 4.32
C ARG A 60 13.00 -0.37 3.49
N ILE A 61 13.38 -0.79 2.28
CA ILE A 61 14.18 0.04 1.36
C ILE A 61 13.52 1.40 1.13
N ILE A 62 12.21 1.42 0.87
CA ILE A 62 11.48 2.67 0.64
C ILE A 62 11.39 3.48 1.93
N LEU A 63 11.01 2.87 3.06
CA LEU A 63 10.89 3.59 4.33
C LEU A 63 12.24 4.19 4.76
N ASP A 64 13.31 3.40 4.82
CA ASP A 64 14.59 3.85 5.37
C ASP A 64 15.22 4.98 4.53
N GLU A 65 14.90 5.07 3.24
CA GLU A 65 15.54 6.00 2.29
C GLU A 65 14.62 7.16 1.83
N THR A 66 13.40 7.26 2.34
CA THR A 66 12.45 8.33 1.95
C THR A 66 11.81 9.01 3.15
N THR A 67 11.34 10.24 2.96
CA THR A 67 10.67 11.03 4.01
C THR A 67 9.25 10.51 4.31
N GLU A 68 8.70 10.84 5.48
CA GLU A 68 7.32 10.46 5.84
C GLU A 68 6.26 10.95 4.85
N SER A 69 6.50 12.10 4.22
CA SER A 69 5.61 12.70 3.22
C SER A 69 5.73 12.08 1.82
N ASP A 70 6.62 11.12 1.63
CA ASP A 70 6.90 10.52 0.32
C ASP A 70 5.70 9.74 -0.24
N GLN A 71 5.49 9.88 -1.55
CA GLN A 71 4.36 9.26 -2.22
C GLN A 71 4.45 7.73 -2.25
N ALA A 72 5.66 7.16 -2.31
CA ALA A 72 5.83 5.72 -2.29
C ALA A 72 5.45 5.13 -0.93
N ARG A 73 5.82 5.77 0.19
CA ARG A 73 5.38 5.33 1.52
C ARG A 73 3.86 5.27 1.60
N LYS A 74 3.19 6.34 1.15
CA LYS A 74 1.73 6.40 1.15
C LYS A 74 1.11 5.31 0.26
N ALA A 75 1.63 5.11 -0.95
CA ALA A 75 1.14 4.11 -1.89
C ALA A 75 1.31 2.67 -1.35
N LEU A 76 2.43 2.36 -0.70
CA LEU A 76 2.66 1.06 -0.06
C LEU A 76 1.69 0.82 1.10
N VAL A 77 1.48 1.84 1.94
CA VAL A 77 0.52 1.77 3.04
C VAL A 77 -0.91 1.59 2.52
N ASP A 78 -1.30 2.32 1.48
CA ASP A 78 -2.61 2.16 0.83
C ASP A 78 -2.80 0.74 0.28
N LEU A 79 -1.77 0.19 -0.38
CA LEU A 79 -1.79 -1.16 -0.91
C LEU A 79 -1.98 -2.21 0.19
N TYR A 80 -1.28 -2.08 1.31
CA TYR A 80 -1.41 -2.98 2.45
C TYR A 80 -2.72 -2.81 3.21
N ALA A 81 -3.24 -1.59 3.30
CA ALA A 81 -4.55 -1.35 3.88
C ALA A 81 -5.66 -2.04 3.07
N GLU A 82 -5.50 -2.13 1.75
CA GLU A 82 -6.49 -2.71 0.84
C GLU A 82 -6.36 -4.24 0.70
N TYR A 83 -5.13 -4.77 0.69
CA TYR A 83 -4.87 -6.17 0.33
C TYR A 83 -4.02 -6.95 1.35
N GLY A 84 -3.50 -6.29 2.38
CA GLY A 84 -2.46 -6.83 3.26
C GLY A 84 -2.93 -7.73 4.40
N GLU A 85 -4.23 -7.93 4.59
CA GLU A 85 -4.76 -8.67 5.75
C GLU A 85 -4.10 -10.05 5.93
N LYS A 86 -3.99 -10.83 4.85
CA LYS A 86 -3.34 -12.15 4.88
C LYS A 86 -1.81 -12.08 5.00
N GLU A 87 -1.20 -11.08 4.37
CA GLU A 87 0.27 -10.92 4.35
C GLU A 87 0.81 -10.41 5.69
N LEU A 88 -0.05 -9.79 6.51
CA LEU A 88 0.29 -9.29 7.84
C LEU A 88 0.02 -10.31 8.95
N GLU A 89 -0.67 -11.42 8.66
CA GLU A 89 -1.00 -12.44 9.65
C GLU A 89 0.28 -13.10 10.18
N GLY A 90 0.50 -12.99 11.50
CA GLY A 90 1.69 -13.55 12.16
C GLY A 90 2.99 -12.75 11.94
N LYS A 91 2.93 -11.60 11.26
CA LYS A 91 4.09 -10.71 11.07
C LYS A 91 4.33 -9.82 12.28
N THR A 92 5.59 -9.65 12.66
CA THR A 92 5.98 -8.84 13.83
C THR A 92 6.66 -7.54 13.42
N THR A 93 6.90 -6.66 14.40
CA THR A 93 7.70 -5.43 14.22
C THR A 93 9.18 -5.68 13.95
N GLU A 94 9.64 -6.94 14.02
CA GLU A 94 11.00 -7.29 13.60
C GLU A 94 11.10 -7.39 12.08
N GLU A 95 9.99 -7.73 11.41
CA GLU A 95 9.93 -7.85 9.95
C GLU A 95 9.51 -6.54 9.30
N PHE A 96 8.59 -5.78 9.91
CA PHE A 96 8.15 -4.48 9.43
C PHE A 96 8.51 -3.37 10.42
N SER A 97 8.94 -2.22 9.90
CA SER A 97 9.21 -1.03 10.72
C SER A 97 7.98 -0.63 11.57
N ALA A 98 8.21 -0.18 12.80
CA ALA A 98 7.16 0.38 13.65
C ALA A 98 6.42 1.53 12.97
N ASP A 99 7.15 2.38 12.22
CA ASP A 99 6.58 3.51 11.48
C ASP A 99 5.59 3.05 10.42
N PHE A 100 5.84 1.90 9.79
CA PHE A 100 4.92 1.31 8.82
C PHE A 100 3.59 0.93 9.49
N PHE A 101 3.63 0.29 10.66
CA PHE A 101 2.42 -0.07 11.39
C PHE A 101 1.66 1.16 11.91
N VAL A 102 2.36 2.21 12.34
CA VAL A 102 1.75 3.48 12.73
C VAL A 102 1.04 4.12 11.53
N ALA A 103 1.69 4.17 10.36
CA ALA A 103 1.09 4.71 9.15
C ALA A 103 -0.12 3.88 8.68
N LEU A 104 0.01 2.54 8.72
CA LEU A 104 -1.05 1.62 8.33
C LEU A 104 -2.26 1.71 9.26
N SER A 105 -2.06 1.68 10.56
CA SER A 105 -3.14 1.82 11.55
C SER A 105 -3.85 3.16 11.41
N SER A 106 -3.11 4.26 11.26
CA SER A 106 -3.66 5.59 11.00
C SER A 106 -4.52 5.60 9.73
N ARG A 107 -4.06 4.94 8.67
CA ARG A 107 -4.78 4.84 7.41
C ARG A 107 -6.08 4.03 7.53
N LEU A 108 -6.04 2.89 8.22
CA LEU A 108 -7.21 2.04 8.47
C LEU A 108 -8.27 2.78 9.30
N MET A 109 -7.85 3.52 10.32
CA MET A 109 -8.76 4.32 11.15
C MET A 109 -9.40 5.47 10.34
N ALA A 110 -8.61 6.16 9.51
CA ALA A 110 -9.14 7.23 8.65
C ALA A 110 -10.19 6.71 7.65
N THR A 111 -10.07 5.46 7.19
CA THR A 111 -11.06 4.84 6.30
C THR A 111 -12.37 4.54 7.03
N ARG A 112 -12.32 4.09 8.29
CA ARG A 112 -13.51 3.79 9.11
C ARG A 112 -14.34 5.05 9.41
N VAL A 113 -13.68 6.15 9.79
CA VAL A 113 -14.37 7.43 10.08
C VAL A 113 -15.21 7.88 8.88
N ARG A 114 -14.63 7.78 7.66
CA ARG A 114 -15.34 8.17 6.42
C ARG A 114 -16.53 7.28 6.06
N GLN A 115 -16.54 6.03 6.49
CA GLN A 115 -17.69 5.13 6.26
C GLN A 115 -18.86 5.51 7.17
N ASN A 116 -18.57 5.78 8.45
CA ASN A 116 -19.58 6.19 9.42
C ASN A 116 -20.23 7.53 9.03
N ASP A 117 -19.45 8.52 8.58
CA ASP A 117 -19.98 9.82 8.15
C ASP A 117 -20.93 9.71 6.94
N LYS A 118 -20.67 8.76 6.03
CA LYS A 118 -21.52 8.51 4.86
C LYS A 118 -22.83 7.82 5.24
N GLU A 119 -22.78 6.89 6.20
CA GLU A 119 -23.98 6.20 6.69
C GLU A 119 -24.89 7.14 7.48
N GLU A 120 -24.33 8.00 8.33
CA GLU A 120 -25.12 9.01 9.06
C GLU A 120 -25.74 10.06 8.12
N GLY A 121 -25.06 10.42 7.04
CA GLY A 121 -25.61 11.30 5.99
C GLY A 121 -26.78 10.67 5.23
N ALA A 122 -26.63 9.39 4.83
CA ALA A 122 -27.67 8.67 4.09
C ALA A 122 -28.94 8.42 4.92
N ILE A 123 -28.79 8.17 6.23
CA ILE A 123 -29.94 8.00 7.14
C ILE A 123 -30.74 9.30 7.27
N LYS A 124 -30.07 10.46 7.26
CA LYS A 124 -30.74 11.77 7.31
C LYS A 124 -31.53 12.06 6.02
N GLU A 125 -30.98 11.76 4.84
CA GLU A 125 -31.68 11.97 3.56
C GLU A 125 -32.93 11.09 3.41
N VAL A 126 -32.87 9.83 3.83
CA VAL A 126 -34.03 8.91 3.80
C VAL A 126 -35.13 9.38 4.76
N SER A 127 -34.77 9.93 5.93
CA SER A 127 -35.74 10.45 6.90
C SER A 127 -36.48 11.71 6.41
N THR A 128 -35.88 12.51 5.52
CA THR A 128 -36.53 13.69 4.93
C THR A 128 -37.46 13.39 3.75
N ASN A 129 -37.30 12.24 3.09
CA ASN A 129 -38.10 11.87 1.91
C ASN A 129 -39.37 11.05 2.23
N SER A 130 -39.66 10.77 3.50
CA SER A 130 -40.82 9.96 3.95
C SER A 130 -42.08 10.79 4.30
N TRP A 131 -42.20 12.01 3.79
CA TRP A 131 -43.34 12.93 4.04
C TRP A 131 -43.96 13.49 2.76
N TRP A 132 -44.12 12.66 1.73
CA TRP A 132 -44.96 12.95 0.56
C TRP A 132 -45.66 11.68 0.08
#